data_AF-A0A858ZV49-F1
#
_entry.id   AF-A0A858ZV49-F1
#
_cell.length_a   1.000
_cell.length_b   1.000
_cell.length_c   1.000
_cell.angle_alpha   90.00
_cell.angle_beta   90.00
_cell.angle_gamma   90.00
#
_symmetry.space_group_name_H-M   'P 1'
#
loop_
_entity.id
_entity.type
_entity.pdbx_description
1 polymer ?
#
loop_
_entity_poly.entity_id
_entity_poly.type
_entity_poly.pdbx_seq_one_letter_code
_entity_poly.pdbx_strand_id
1 'polypeptide(L)'
;MMAAMPDAQAALEQAVADWNRAGAAWDAQALAAVYAEDALLFGGRPGHSVGRAAIQGYFASYDGVILAGSMRMAETELRTLGPGCVLAQGMVHFAFTLAGGEQTRSTLRATLVLSLEPDRWRILDHHFSTVPSAPPLGKD
;
A
#
# COMPACT_ATOMS: atom_id res chain seq x y z
N MET A 1 22.88 22.84 -7.06
CA MET A 1 23.03 21.43 -7.43
C MET A 1 21.70 20.74 -7.16
N MET A 2 20.99 20.27 -8.19
CA MET A 2 19.81 19.44 -7.98
C MET A 2 20.32 18.07 -7.50
N ALA A 3 19.96 17.67 -6.29
CA ALA A 3 20.17 16.30 -5.84
C ALA A 3 19.60 15.36 -6.91
N ALA A 4 20.35 14.33 -7.30
CA ALA A 4 19.84 13.31 -8.20
C ALA A 4 18.53 12.78 -7.61
N MET A 5 17.42 12.94 -8.34
CA MET A 5 16.14 12.39 -7.91
C MET A 5 16.32 10.87 -7.79
N PRO A 6 15.92 10.23 -6.68
CA PRO A 6 16.05 8.79 -6.58
C PRO A 6 15.22 8.11 -7.66
N ASP A 7 15.70 6.96 -8.13
CA ASP A 7 15.01 6.16 -9.13
C ASP A 7 13.60 5.78 -8.63
N ALA A 8 12.57 6.10 -9.41
CA ALA A 8 11.18 5.80 -9.09
C ALA A 8 10.94 4.30 -8.90
N GLN A 9 11.68 3.47 -9.62
CA GLN A 9 11.63 2.01 -9.47
C GLN A 9 12.18 1.59 -8.11
N ALA A 10 13.34 2.12 -7.72
CA ALA A 10 13.94 1.85 -6.41
C ALA A 10 13.04 2.32 -5.25
N ALA A 11 12.37 3.47 -5.40
CA ALA A 11 11.41 3.96 -4.42
C ALA A 11 10.25 2.96 -4.21
N LEU A 12 9.69 2.44 -5.31
CA LEU A 12 8.63 1.45 -5.26
C LEU A 12 9.10 0.12 -4.65
N GLU A 13 10.27 -0.38 -5.08
CA GLU A 13 10.84 -1.62 -4.57
C GLU A 13 11.09 -1.55 -3.06
N GLN A 14 11.61 -0.43 -2.57
CA GLN A 14 11.80 -0.20 -1.14
C GLN A 14 10.47 -0.22 -0.39
N ALA A 15 9.48 0.55 -0.83
CA ALA A 15 8.17 0.61 -0.18
C ALA A 15 7.47 -0.76 -0.12
N VAL A 16 7.53 -1.52 -1.22
CA VAL A 16 6.99 -2.90 -1.29
C VAL A 16 7.76 -3.84 -0.37
N ALA A 17 9.09 -3.78 -0.37
CA ALA A 17 9.92 -4.61 0.50
C ALA A 17 9.64 -4.34 1.99
N ASP A 18 9.47 -3.07 2.35
CA ASP A 18 9.20 -2.66 3.72
C ASP A 18 7.80 -3.05 4.18
N TRP A 19 6.79 -2.90 3.31
CA TRP A 19 5.45 -3.42 3.57
C TRP A 19 5.46 -4.93 3.76
N ASN A 20 6.13 -5.67 2.88
CA ASN A 20 6.22 -7.14 2.96
C ASN A 20 6.96 -7.62 4.21
N ARG A 21 7.99 -6.90 4.65
CA ARG A 21 8.72 -7.21 5.89
C ARG A 21 7.82 -7.10 7.12
N ALA A 22 7.02 -6.04 7.21
CA ALA A 22 6.05 -5.86 8.30
C ALA A 22 4.86 -6.84 8.18
N GLY A 23 4.40 -7.06 6.95
CA GLY A 23 3.29 -7.96 6.62
C GLY A 23 3.60 -9.43 6.92
N ALA A 24 4.87 -9.85 6.89
CA ALA A 24 5.27 -11.24 7.15
C ALA A 24 4.81 -11.78 8.52
N ALA A 25 4.63 -10.90 9.50
CA ALA A 25 4.08 -11.23 10.83
C ALA A 25 2.76 -10.49 11.13
N TRP A 26 2.15 -9.86 10.12
CA TRP A 26 1.00 -8.97 10.27
C TRP A 26 1.12 -7.99 11.44
N ASP A 27 2.25 -7.29 11.53
CA ASP A 27 2.48 -6.31 12.59
C ASP A 27 1.84 -4.97 12.21
N ALA A 28 0.70 -4.64 12.82
CA ALA A 28 -0.05 -3.42 12.51
C ALA A 28 0.76 -2.13 12.74
N GLN A 29 1.62 -2.10 13.76
CA GLN A 29 2.47 -0.94 14.05
C GLN A 29 3.57 -0.80 13.00
N ALA A 30 4.25 -1.91 12.67
CA ALA A 30 5.28 -1.91 11.65
C ALA A 30 4.72 -1.63 10.25
N LEU A 31 3.52 -2.14 9.93
CA LEU A 31 2.82 -1.86 8.69
C LEU A 31 2.49 -0.37 8.58
N ALA A 32 1.93 0.22 9.63
CA ALA A 32 1.65 1.65 9.67
C ALA A 32 2.92 2.51 9.57
N ALA A 33 4.05 2.05 10.11
CA ALA A 33 5.33 2.75 9.99
C ALA A 33 5.85 2.86 8.55
N VAL A 34 5.34 2.07 7.60
CA VAL A 34 5.65 2.22 6.15
C VAL A 34 4.97 3.46 5.54
N TYR A 35 3.97 4.03 6.22
CA TYR A 35 3.19 5.18 5.77
C TYR A 35 3.74 6.48 6.35
N ALA A 36 3.58 7.58 5.62
CA ALA A 36 3.83 8.94 6.10
C ALA A 36 2.88 9.30 7.26
N GLU A 37 3.21 10.33 8.04
CA GLU A 37 2.41 10.72 9.22
C GLU A 37 0.99 11.12 8.83
N ASP A 38 0.86 11.85 7.72
CA ASP A 38 -0.38 12.39 7.15
C ASP A 38 -0.93 11.53 5.99
N ALA A 39 -0.49 10.28 5.89
CA ALA A 39 -0.85 9.42 4.78
C ALA A 39 -2.36 9.11 4.69
N LEU A 40 -2.82 8.79 3.48
CA LEU A 40 -4.20 8.40 3.20
C LEU A 40 -4.27 6.94 2.74
N LEU A 41 -5.29 6.22 3.19
CA LEU A 41 -5.54 4.84 2.78
C LEU A 41 -7.02 4.60 2.46
N PHE A 42 -7.30 4.26 1.21
CA PHE A 42 -8.50 3.51 0.84
C PHE A 42 -8.17 2.02 0.80
N GLY A 43 -8.55 1.32 1.87
CA GLY A 43 -8.32 -0.12 2.03
C GLY A 43 -9.58 -0.97 1.80
N GLY A 44 -9.56 -2.19 2.33
CA GLY A 44 -10.68 -3.14 2.22
C GLY A 44 -11.81 -2.94 3.24
N ARG A 45 -11.71 -1.92 4.10
CA ARG A 45 -12.72 -1.55 5.10
C ARG A 45 -13.57 -0.37 4.59
N PRO A 46 -14.79 -0.18 5.08
CA PRO A 46 -15.59 0.99 4.71
C PRO A 46 -14.88 2.31 5.04
N GLY A 47 -14.93 3.27 4.11
CA GLY A 47 -14.30 4.59 4.26
C GLY A 47 -12.79 4.60 3.99
N HIS A 48 -12.15 5.72 4.30
CA HIS A 48 -10.69 5.85 4.28
C HIS A 48 -10.10 6.00 5.69
N SER A 49 -8.82 5.66 5.83
CA SER A 49 -8.02 5.98 7.01
C SER A 49 -7.14 7.19 6.71
N VAL A 50 -7.17 8.19 7.60
CA VAL A 50 -6.45 9.45 7.46
C VAL A 50 -5.41 9.58 8.56
N GLY A 51 -4.16 9.68 8.18
CA GLY A 51 -3.00 9.70 9.06
C GLY A 51 -2.56 8.32 9.53
N ARG A 52 -1.27 8.22 9.92
CA ARG A 52 -0.63 6.96 10.31
C ARG A 52 -1.37 6.25 11.45
N ALA A 53 -1.89 7.00 12.42
CA ALA A 53 -2.64 6.43 13.54
C ALA A 53 -3.93 5.71 13.09
N ALA A 54 -4.69 6.29 12.15
CA ALA A 54 -5.88 5.64 11.61
C ALA A 54 -5.51 4.43 10.74
N ILE A 55 -4.42 4.52 9.98
CA ILE A 55 -3.89 3.40 9.17
C ILE A 55 -3.43 2.24 10.06
N GLN A 56 -2.82 2.51 11.22
CA GLN A 56 -2.53 1.48 12.22
C GLN A 56 -3.82 0.82 12.70
N GLY A 57 -4.86 1.61 13.02
CA GLY A 57 -6.18 1.09 13.37
C GLY A 57 -6.79 0.20 12.27
N TYR A 58 -6.61 0.56 11.00
CA TYR A 58 -7.02 -0.26 9.85
C TYR A 58 -6.33 -1.64 9.85
N PHE A 59 -5.00 -1.69 10.00
CA PHE A 59 -4.27 -2.98 10.04
C PHE A 59 -4.62 -3.80 11.28
N ALA A 60 -4.72 -3.15 12.44
CA ALA A 60 -5.11 -3.79 13.71
C ALA A 60 -6.55 -4.35 13.65
N SER A 61 -7.42 -3.82 12.79
CA SER A 61 -8.76 -4.38 12.57
C SER A 61 -8.75 -5.80 11.97
N TYR A 62 -7.60 -6.30 11.53
CA TYR A 62 -7.41 -7.65 11.03
C TYR A 62 -6.65 -8.55 12.01
N ASP A 63 -6.32 -8.07 13.21
CA ASP A 63 -5.62 -8.86 14.22
C ASP A 63 -6.41 -10.12 14.58
N GLY A 64 -5.71 -11.24 14.66
CA GLY A 64 -6.32 -12.56 14.86
C GLY A 64 -7.04 -13.13 13.62
N VAL A 65 -7.14 -12.39 12.52
CA VAL A 65 -7.68 -12.86 11.23
C VAL A 65 -6.57 -13.11 10.23
N ILE A 66 -5.66 -12.15 10.04
CA ILE A 66 -4.51 -12.29 9.15
C ILE A 66 -3.26 -12.58 9.99
N LEU A 67 -2.54 -13.63 9.63
CA LEU A 67 -1.28 -14.03 10.29
C LEU A 67 -0.05 -13.57 9.51
N ALA A 68 -0.16 -13.50 8.19
CA ALA A 68 0.89 -12.99 7.31
C ALA A 68 0.27 -12.42 6.03
N GLY A 69 0.90 -11.39 5.49
CA GLY A 69 0.51 -10.73 4.25
C GLY A 69 1.72 -10.33 3.41
N SER A 70 1.55 -10.40 2.09
CA SER A 70 2.51 -9.85 1.13
C SER A 70 1.75 -9.18 -0.01
N MET A 71 2.39 -8.19 -0.62
CA MET A 71 1.93 -7.50 -1.81
C MET A 71 3.01 -7.49 -2.89
N ARG A 72 2.57 -7.53 -4.15
CA ARG A 72 3.40 -7.34 -5.34
C ARG A 72 2.69 -6.43 -6.31
N MET A 73 3.34 -5.34 -6.71
CA MET A 73 2.87 -4.51 -7.81
C MET A 73 3.11 -5.20 -9.17
N ALA A 74 2.17 -5.04 -10.08
CA ALA A 74 2.21 -5.56 -11.44
C ALA A 74 1.62 -4.53 -12.40
N GLU A 75 1.96 -4.64 -13.69
CA GLU A 75 1.44 -3.74 -14.73
C GLU A 75 1.56 -2.26 -14.32
N THR A 76 2.72 -1.92 -13.75
CA THR A 76 2.90 -0.67 -13.01
C THR A 76 3.51 0.40 -13.89
N GLU A 77 2.84 1.53 -13.95
CA GLU A 77 3.34 2.78 -14.52
C GLU A 77 3.87 3.68 -13.39
N LEU A 78 5.07 4.21 -13.59
CA LEU A 78 5.73 5.12 -12.64
C LEU A 78 5.76 6.54 -13.19
N ARG A 79 5.50 7.53 -12.33
CA ARG A 79 5.65 8.96 -12.67
C ARG A 79 6.29 9.71 -11.50
N THR A 80 7.36 10.47 -11.75
CA THR A 80 7.90 11.41 -10.77
C THR A 80 7.01 12.66 -10.77
N LEU A 81 6.37 12.95 -9.63
CA LEU A 81 5.48 14.11 -9.49
C LEU A 81 6.24 15.39 -9.08
N GLY A 82 7.42 15.22 -8.49
CA GLY A 82 8.29 16.29 -8.04
C GLY A 82 9.50 15.73 -7.29
N PRO A 83 10.39 16.59 -6.78
CA PRO A 83 11.52 16.15 -5.97
C PRO A 83 11.04 15.30 -4.78
N GLY A 84 11.52 14.06 -4.69
CA GLY A 84 11.14 13.16 -3.61
C GLY A 84 9.68 12.71 -3.63
N CYS A 85 9.00 12.74 -4.77
CA CYS A 85 7.62 12.27 -4.88
C CYS A 85 7.40 11.43 -6.15
N VAL A 86 6.90 10.21 -5.97
CA VAL A 86 6.69 9.22 -7.03
C VAL A 86 5.27 8.67 -6.95
N LEU A 87 4.58 8.62 -8.09
CA LEU A 87 3.35 7.88 -8.29
C LEU A 87 3.67 6.52 -8.90
N ALA A 88 3.11 5.46 -8.32
CA ALA A 88 3.02 4.13 -8.92
C ALA A 88 1.55 3.75 -9.07
N GLN A 89 1.12 3.42 -10.29
CA GLN A 89 -0.25 3.01 -10.56
C GLN A 89 -0.24 1.73 -11.39
N GLY A 90 -1.07 0.76 -11.02
CA GLY A 90 -1.18 -0.49 -11.76
C GLY A 90 -2.09 -1.49 -11.05
N MET A 91 -1.71 -2.75 -11.12
CA MET A 91 -2.34 -3.84 -10.40
C MET A 91 -1.52 -4.21 -9.17
N VAL A 92 -2.19 -4.70 -8.12
CA VAL A 92 -1.54 -5.30 -6.95
C VAL A 92 -2.04 -6.71 -6.75
N HIS A 93 -1.12 -7.63 -6.47
CA HIS A 93 -1.44 -8.97 -6.00
C HIS A 93 -1.17 -9.05 -4.52
N PHE A 94 -2.22 -9.29 -3.74
CA PHE A 94 -2.08 -9.64 -2.32
C PHE A 94 -2.11 -11.15 -2.15
N ALA A 95 -1.32 -11.64 -1.22
CA ALA A 95 -1.39 -12.99 -0.70
C ALA A 95 -1.40 -12.95 0.82
N PHE A 96 -2.37 -13.62 1.44
CA PHE A 96 -2.52 -13.67 2.90
C PHE A 96 -2.56 -15.11 3.40
N THR A 97 -1.94 -15.34 4.55
CA THR A 97 -2.20 -16.48 5.42
C THR A 97 -3.18 -16.04 6.50
N LEU A 98 -4.33 -16.69 6.58
CA LEU A 98 -5.36 -16.40 7.58
C LEU A 98 -5.22 -17.31 8.81
N ALA A 99 -5.86 -16.90 9.90
CA ALA A 99 -6.07 -17.77 11.04
C ALA A 99 -6.76 -19.08 10.59
N GLY A 100 -6.25 -20.22 11.07
CA GLY A 100 -6.66 -21.54 10.57
C GLY A 100 -5.84 -22.05 9.38
N GLY A 101 -4.88 -21.27 8.88
CA GLY A 101 -3.90 -21.69 7.87
C GLY A 101 -4.34 -21.54 6.42
N GLU A 102 -5.54 -21.03 6.17
CA GLU A 102 -6.04 -20.75 4.82
C GLU A 102 -5.14 -19.74 4.09
N GLN A 103 -4.86 -20.01 2.82
CA GLN A 103 -4.09 -19.13 1.95
C GLN A 103 -5.02 -18.47 0.93
N THR A 104 -5.07 -17.15 0.92
CA THR A 104 -5.88 -16.37 -0.03
C THR A 104 -5.02 -15.55 -0.97
N ARG A 105 -5.53 -15.29 -2.18
CA ARG A 105 -4.88 -14.43 -3.18
C ARG A 105 -5.93 -13.56 -3.87
N SER A 106 -5.58 -12.30 -4.12
CA SER A 106 -6.44 -11.37 -4.83
C SER A 106 -5.63 -10.47 -5.76
N THR A 107 -6.22 -10.10 -6.90
CA THR A 107 -5.70 -9.09 -7.80
C THR A 107 -6.62 -7.87 -7.77
N LEU A 108 -6.08 -6.71 -7.44
CA LEU A 108 -6.80 -5.45 -7.27
C LEU A 108 -6.12 -4.35 -8.10
N ARG A 109 -6.84 -3.27 -8.38
CA ARG A 109 -6.23 -2.03 -8.90
C ARG A 109 -5.56 -1.32 -7.72
N ALA A 110 -4.41 -0.70 -7.96
CA ALA A 110 -3.69 0.03 -6.92
C ALA A 110 -3.05 1.32 -7.43
N THR A 111 -3.06 2.30 -6.55
CA THR A 111 -2.31 3.55 -6.64
C THR A 111 -1.51 3.72 -5.35
N LEU A 112 -0.21 3.96 -5.49
CA LEU A 112 0.69 4.37 -4.42
C LEU A 112 1.28 5.73 -4.79
N VAL A 113 1.16 6.70 -3.89
CA VAL A 113 2.02 7.89 -3.90
C VAL A 113 3.07 7.68 -2.83
N LEU A 114 4.33 7.80 -3.22
CA LEU A 114 5.50 7.64 -2.37
C LEU A 114 6.13 9.00 -2.16
N SER A 115 6.46 9.33 -0.92
CA SER A 115 7.20 10.54 -0.54
C SER A 115 8.52 10.15 0.12
N LEU A 116 9.59 10.84 -0.26
CA LEU A 116 10.89 10.71 0.38
C LEU A 116 10.89 11.51 1.68
N GLU A 117 11.01 10.82 2.79
CA GLU A 117 11.31 11.39 4.10
C GLU A 117 12.83 11.33 4.38
N PRO A 118 13.37 12.01 5.41
CA PRO A 118 14.81 12.10 5.63
C PRO A 118 15.56 10.76 5.70
N ASP A 119 14.90 9.70 6.13
CA ASP A 119 15.48 8.37 6.34
C ASP A 119 15.11 7.34 5.26
N ARG A 120 13.95 7.50 4.61
CA ARG A 120 13.41 6.50 3.68
C ARG A 120 12.23 7.01 2.86
N TRP A 121 11.86 6.26 1.82
CA TRP A 121 10.57 6.41 1.16
C TRP A 121 9.44 5.87 2.03
N ARG A 122 8.34 6.63 2.12
CA ARG A 122 7.09 6.22 2.76
C ARG A 122 5.92 6.35 1.82
N ILE A 123 4.85 5.60 2.11
CA ILE A 123 3.59 5.68 1.37
C ILE A 123 2.80 6.90 1.90
N LEU A 124 2.56 7.87 1.03
CA LEU A 124 1.75 9.06 1.28
C LEU A 124 0.27 8.84 0.92
N ASP A 125 -0.01 8.13 -0.17
CA ASP A 125 -1.37 7.70 -0.53
C ASP A 125 -1.33 6.24 -0.95
N HIS A 126 -2.27 5.45 -0.44
CA HIS A 126 -2.51 4.10 -0.88
C HIS A 126 -3.99 3.93 -1.16
N HIS A 127 -4.32 3.73 -2.43
CA HIS A 127 -5.65 3.31 -2.82
C HIS A 127 -5.54 1.94 -3.43
N PHE A 128 -6.35 0.98 -2.96
CA PHE A 128 -6.64 -0.20 -3.75
C PHE A 128 -8.14 -0.46 -3.83
N SER A 129 -8.57 -1.04 -4.95
CA SER A 129 -9.97 -1.35 -5.18
C SER A 129 -10.14 -2.55 -6.09
N THR A 130 -11.28 -3.21 -5.98
CA THR A 130 -11.62 -4.32 -6.87
C THR A 130 -11.63 -3.88 -8.33
N VAL A 131 -11.34 -4.82 -9.23
CA VAL A 131 -11.59 -4.60 -10.65
C VAL A 131 -13.12 -4.60 -10.85
N PRO A 132 -13.71 -3.51 -11.36
CA PRO A 132 -15.15 -3.47 -11.59
C PRO A 132 -15.52 -4.52 -12.65
N SER A 133 -16.56 -5.30 -12.39
CA SER A 133 -17.11 -6.25 -13.36
C SER A 133 -17.80 -5.56 -14.55
N ALA A 134 -18.32 -4.36 -14.31
CA ALA A 134 -18.88 -3.44 -15.29
C ALA A 134 -18.62 -1.99 -14.87
N PRO A 135 -18.62 -1.01 -15.80
CA PRO A 135 -18.46 0.39 -15.45
C PRO A 135 -19.55 0.85 -14.46
N PRO A 136 -19.20 1.55 -13.37
CA PRO A 136 -20.18 2.02 -12.39
C PRO A 136 -20.93 3.23 -12.95
N LEU A 137 -21.91 2.98 -13.80
CA LEU A 137 -22.73 4.02 -14.44
C LEU A 137 -23.95 4.43 -13.61
N GLY A 138 -24.12 3.86 -12.41
CA GLY A 138 -25.24 4.16 -11.52
C GLY A 138 -26.60 3.78 -12.11
N LYS A 139 -26.66 2.68 -12.84
CA LYS A 139 -27.91 2.12 -13.41
C LYS A 139 -28.51 0.99 -12.56
N ASP A 140 -28.07 0.92 -11.31
CA ASP A 140 -28.58 0.01 -10.28
C ASP A 140 -29.82 0.63 -9.62
#